data_AF-A0A1D1Z8T8-F1
#
_entry.id   AF-A0A1D1Z8T8-F1
#
_cell.length_a   1.000
_cell.length_b   1.000
_cell.length_c   1.000
_cell.angle_alpha   90.00
_cell.angle_beta   90.00
_cell.angle_gamma   90.00
#
_symmetry.space_group_name_H-M   'P 1'
#
loop_
_entity.id
_entity.type
_entity.pdbx_description
1 polymer ?
#
loop_
_entity_poly.entity_id
_entity_poly.type
_entity_poly.pdbx_seq_one_letter_code
_entity_poly.pdbx_strand_id
1 'polypeptide(L)'
;IREDGEASDKPIASAVLNRMKQFRAMNKLKKLALKVIAENLSEEDIKGLKQMFMNMDTDKSGTITYEELKTGLARLGSRLSETEVKQLMDAADVDGNGTIDYIEFITATMHRHKLEREEHLYKAFQYFDKDSSGFITRDELESAMAEHGMGDAASIKEIISEVDADNDGKINYEEFCAMMRSGMHQHVKVI
;
A
#
# COMPACT_ATOMS: atom_id res chain seq x y z
N ILE A 1 -16.74 -40.82 11.11
CA ILE A 1 -15.61 -40.18 10.39
C ILE A 1 -16.16 -39.56 9.12
N ARG A 2 -16.27 -38.24 9.11
CA ARG A 2 -16.30 -37.40 7.89
C ARG A 2 -15.63 -36.10 8.29
N GLU A 3 -14.31 -36.09 8.09
CA GLU A 3 -13.55 -34.87 7.82
C GLU A 3 -14.05 -34.31 6.49
N ASP A 4 -14.27 -33.00 6.45
CA ASP A 4 -14.08 -32.14 5.28
C ASP A 4 -14.42 -30.71 5.74
N GLY A 5 -13.46 -30.12 6.43
CA GLY A 5 -13.48 -28.69 6.74
C GLY A 5 -13.07 -27.92 5.48
N GLU A 6 -14.04 -27.53 4.66
CA GLU A 6 -13.83 -26.55 3.60
C GLU A 6 -13.48 -25.19 4.24
N ALA A 7 -12.18 -24.93 4.41
CA ALA A 7 -11.70 -23.56 4.55
C ALA A 7 -11.93 -22.86 3.21
N SER A 8 -13.12 -22.26 3.05
CA SER A 8 -13.47 -21.40 1.91
C SER A 8 -12.31 -20.44 1.60
N ASP A 9 -11.78 -20.42 0.38
CA ASP A 9 -10.66 -19.54 -0.07
C ASP A 9 -11.01 -18.04 -0.12
N LYS A 10 -12.25 -17.69 0.25
CA LYS A 10 -12.77 -16.31 0.33
C LYS A 10 -12.00 -15.34 1.25
N PRO A 11 -11.37 -15.73 2.39
CA PRO A 11 -10.81 -14.76 3.33
C PRO A 11 -9.52 -14.12 2.83
N ILE A 12 -8.73 -14.81 1.99
CA ILE A 12 -7.49 -14.23 1.43
C ILE A 12 -7.83 -13.16 0.39
N ALA A 13 -8.68 -13.51 -0.58
CA ALA A 13 -9.14 -12.56 -1.61
C ALA A 13 -9.87 -11.36 -0.99
N SER A 14 -10.74 -11.60 0.02
CA SER A 14 -11.42 -10.53 0.77
C SER A 14 -10.45 -9.63 1.53
N ALA A 15 -9.43 -10.19 2.19
CA ALA A 15 -8.46 -9.41 2.94
C ALA A 15 -7.57 -8.56 2.03
N VAL A 16 -7.17 -9.10 0.88
CA VAL A 16 -6.41 -8.38 -0.15
C VAL A 16 -7.28 -7.27 -0.77
N LEU A 17 -8.53 -7.57 -1.16
CA LEU A 17 -9.50 -6.58 -1.65
C LEU A 17 -9.71 -5.43 -0.66
N ASN A 18 -9.85 -5.74 0.63
CA ASN A 18 -10.01 -4.72 1.66
C ASN A 18 -8.75 -3.86 1.82
N ARG A 19 -7.55 -4.46 1.74
CA ARG A 19 -6.28 -3.72 1.76
C ARG A 19 -6.15 -2.80 0.54
N MET A 20 -6.50 -3.27 -0.64
CA MET A 20 -6.49 -2.48 -1.88
C MET A 20 -7.48 -1.30 -1.81
N LYS A 21 -8.72 -1.54 -1.39
CA LYS A 21 -9.72 -0.46 -1.20
C LYS A 21 -9.26 0.59 -0.20
N GLN A 22 -8.64 0.16 0.89
CA GLN A 22 -8.04 1.08 1.85
C GLN A 22 -6.91 1.89 1.22
N PHE A 23 -5.99 1.25 0.49
CA PHE A 23 -4.87 1.91 -0.17
C PHE A 23 -5.32 3.04 -1.10
N ARG A 24 -6.35 2.79 -1.92
CA ARG A 24 -6.94 3.81 -2.80
C ARG A 24 -7.46 5.03 -2.02
N ALA A 25 -8.05 4.82 -0.84
CA ALA A 25 -8.60 5.86 0.03
C ALA A 25 -7.57 6.60 0.90
N MET A 26 -6.29 6.18 0.90
CA MET A 26 -5.24 6.85 1.67
C MET A 26 -4.83 8.17 1.02
N ASN A 27 -4.43 9.15 1.84
CA ASN A 27 -3.82 10.38 1.35
C ASN A 27 -2.47 10.11 0.67
N LYS A 28 -1.99 11.08 -0.12
CA LYS A 28 -0.78 10.90 -0.93
C LYS A 28 0.48 10.70 -0.09
N LEU A 29 0.58 11.30 1.10
CA LEU A 29 1.70 11.08 2.03
C LEU A 29 1.78 9.64 2.48
N LYS A 30 0.67 9.06 2.92
CA LYS A 30 0.63 7.66 3.31
C LYS A 30 0.98 6.74 2.13
N LYS A 31 0.49 7.03 0.92
CA LYS A 31 0.83 6.25 -0.27
C LYS A 31 2.33 6.29 -0.58
N LEU A 32 2.93 7.48 -0.55
CA LEU A 32 4.36 7.63 -0.80
C LEU A 32 5.21 7.00 0.31
N ALA A 33 4.80 7.13 1.58
CA ALA A 33 5.45 6.45 2.69
C ALA A 33 5.44 4.92 2.53
N LEU A 34 4.31 4.34 2.12
CA LEU A 34 4.21 2.91 1.84
C LEU A 34 5.11 2.48 0.67
N LYS A 35 5.22 3.31 -0.37
CA LYS A 35 6.16 3.10 -1.48
C LYS A 35 7.61 3.09 -0.98
N VAL A 36 8.00 4.09 -0.21
CA VAL A 36 9.35 4.19 0.37
C VAL A 36 9.66 2.98 1.26
N ILE A 37 8.68 2.53 2.07
CA ILE A 37 8.84 1.30 2.86
C ILE A 37 9.06 0.12 1.93
N ALA A 38 8.20 -0.07 0.93
CA ALA A 38 8.28 -1.20 -0.01
C ALA A 38 9.64 -1.28 -0.73
N GLU A 39 10.21 -0.13 -1.10
CA GLU A 39 11.52 -0.03 -1.75
C GLU A 39 12.71 -0.31 -0.81
N ASN A 40 12.54 -0.10 0.49
CA ASN A 40 13.58 -0.28 1.51
C ASN A 40 13.46 -1.60 2.30
N LEU A 41 12.50 -2.46 1.95
CA LEU A 41 12.38 -3.78 2.55
C LEU A 41 13.57 -4.68 2.20
N SER A 42 13.94 -5.55 3.13
CA SER A 42 14.96 -6.57 2.89
C SER A 42 14.50 -7.55 1.81
N GLU A 43 15.45 -8.11 1.05
CA GLU A 43 15.12 -9.16 0.07
C GLU A 43 14.34 -10.31 0.71
N GLU A 44 14.66 -10.69 1.95
CA GLU A 44 13.96 -11.75 2.67
C GLU A 44 12.49 -11.41 2.95
N ASP A 45 12.21 -10.15 3.32
CA ASP A 45 10.85 -9.70 3.62
C ASP A 45 9.94 -9.70 2.37
N ILE A 46 10.51 -9.44 1.19
CA ILE A 46 9.78 -9.31 -0.08
C ILE A 46 9.97 -10.48 -1.04
N LYS A 47 10.89 -11.43 -0.78
CA LYS A 47 11.23 -12.51 -1.73
C LYS A 47 10.00 -13.22 -2.29
N GLY A 48 9.09 -13.61 -1.40
CA GLY A 48 7.85 -14.29 -1.78
C GLY A 48 6.92 -13.39 -2.61
N LEU A 49 6.81 -12.10 -2.26
CA LEU A 49 5.97 -11.15 -2.99
C LEU A 49 6.57 -10.82 -4.36
N LYS A 50 7.89 -10.63 -4.45
CA LYS A 50 8.63 -10.42 -5.70
C LYS A 50 8.48 -11.62 -6.63
N GLN A 51 8.60 -12.84 -6.11
CA GLN A 51 8.34 -14.05 -6.88
C GLN A 51 6.88 -14.13 -7.35
N MET A 52 5.92 -13.76 -6.50
CA MET A 52 4.51 -13.74 -6.86
C MET A 52 4.22 -12.73 -7.97
N PHE A 53 4.78 -11.53 -7.88
CA PHE A 53 4.69 -10.50 -8.93
C PHE A 53 5.26 -11.02 -10.26
N MET A 54 6.49 -11.53 -10.26
CA MET A 54 7.14 -12.07 -11.46
C MET A 54 6.43 -13.29 -12.06
N ASN A 55 5.66 -14.03 -11.26
CA ASN A 55 4.84 -15.14 -11.76
C ASN A 55 3.52 -14.65 -12.39
N MET A 56 3.03 -13.48 -11.99
CA MET A 56 1.85 -12.84 -12.58
C MET A 56 2.22 -12.05 -13.85
N ASP A 57 3.27 -11.24 -13.80
CA ASP A 57 3.84 -10.50 -14.92
C ASP A 57 4.57 -11.46 -15.88
N THR A 58 3.80 -12.07 -16.77
CA THR A 58 4.28 -13.15 -17.65
C THR A 58 5.09 -12.64 -18.83
N ASP A 59 4.78 -11.43 -19.29
CA ASP A 59 5.50 -10.79 -20.39
C ASP A 59 6.73 -9.98 -19.92
N LYS A 60 6.88 -9.80 -18.60
CA LYS A 60 7.98 -9.06 -17.95
C LYS A 60 7.97 -7.58 -18.33
N SER A 61 6.78 -7.02 -18.52
CA SER A 61 6.59 -5.59 -18.78
C SER A 61 6.90 -4.74 -17.55
N GLY A 62 6.94 -5.34 -16.35
CA GLY A 62 7.09 -4.63 -15.09
C GLY A 62 5.76 -4.14 -14.52
N THR A 63 4.63 -4.49 -15.15
CA THR A 63 3.28 -4.25 -14.66
C THR A 63 2.41 -5.50 -14.84
N ILE A 64 1.32 -5.60 -14.10
CA ILE A 64 0.37 -6.72 -14.19
C ILE A 64 -0.90 -6.20 -14.85
N THR A 65 -1.24 -6.77 -16.01
CA THR A 65 -2.50 -6.49 -16.70
C THR A 65 -3.69 -7.23 -16.06
N TYR A 66 -4.92 -6.84 -16.43
CA TYR A 66 -6.12 -7.56 -15.97
C TYR A 66 -6.09 -9.06 -16.31
N GLU A 67 -5.64 -9.43 -17.53
CA GLU A 67 -5.57 -10.82 -17.95
C GLU A 67 -4.48 -11.61 -17.21
N GLU A 68 -3.36 -10.97 -16.90
CA GLU A 68 -2.29 -11.55 -16.08
C GLU A 68 -2.71 -11.72 -14.62
N LEU A 69 -3.42 -10.76 -14.05
CA LEU A 69 -4.00 -10.88 -12.73
C LEU A 69 -5.00 -12.04 -12.68
N LYS A 70 -5.93 -12.10 -13.63
CA LYS A 70 -6.94 -13.17 -13.75
C LYS A 70 -6.27 -14.55 -13.86
N THR A 71 -5.32 -14.68 -14.78
CA THR A 71 -4.65 -15.95 -15.06
C THR A 71 -3.72 -16.34 -13.91
N GLY A 72 -2.99 -15.39 -13.35
CA GLY A 72 -2.07 -15.58 -12.23
C GLY A 72 -2.79 -16.05 -10.97
N LEU A 73 -3.90 -15.41 -10.60
CA LEU A 73 -4.71 -15.82 -9.45
C LEU A 73 -5.33 -17.22 -9.65
N ALA A 74 -5.77 -17.55 -10.87
CA ALA A 74 -6.26 -18.89 -11.18
C ALA A 74 -5.17 -19.96 -11.04
N ARG A 75 -3.93 -19.69 -11.49
CA ARG A 75 -2.78 -20.60 -11.33
C ARG A 75 -2.41 -20.81 -9.86
N LEU A 76 -2.61 -19.81 -9.01
CA LEU A 76 -2.40 -19.90 -7.56
C LEU A 76 -3.57 -20.61 -6.83
N GLY A 77 -4.53 -21.18 -7.57
CA GLY A 77 -5.64 -21.96 -7.04
C GLY A 77 -6.88 -21.15 -6.69
N SER A 78 -6.86 -19.83 -6.91
CA SER A 78 -8.03 -18.97 -6.63
C SER A 78 -9.11 -19.15 -7.68
N ARG A 79 -10.38 -19.19 -7.25
CA ARG A 79 -11.55 -19.28 -8.12
C ARG A 79 -12.37 -17.99 -8.05
N LEU A 80 -11.77 -16.89 -8.48
CA LEU A 80 -12.45 -15.59 -8.55
C LEU A 80 -13.31 -15.47 -9.80
N SER A 81 -14.47 -14.85 -9.65
CA SER A 81 -15.27 -14.38 -10.77
C SER A 81 -14.61 -13.19 -11.47
N GLU A 82 -14.98 -12.92 -12.72
CA GLU A 82 -14.48 -11.75 -13.46
C GLU A 82 -14.77 -10.44 -12.71
N THR A 83 -15.94 -10.35 -12.07
CA THR A 83 -16.31 -9.20 -11.24
C THR A 83 -15.34 -9.01 -10.07
N GLU A 84 -14.90 -10.08 -9.41
CA GLU A 84 -13.95 -10.00 -8.29
C GLU A 84 -12.54 -9.63 -8.77
N VAL A 85 -12.09 -10.17 -9.91
CA VAL A 85 -10.81 -9.77 -10.51
C VAL A 85 -10.83 -8.31 -10.91
N LYS A 86 -11.93 -7.84 -11.51
CA LYS A 86 -12.09 -6.43 -11.85
C LYS A 86 -12.06 -5.54 -10.60
N GLN A 87 -12.73 -5.95 -9.53
CA GLN A 87 -12.68 -5.23 -8.25
C GLN A 87 -11.28 -5.20 -7.63
N LEU A 88 -10.47 -6.24 -7.80
CA LEU A 88 -9.06 -6.24 -7.39
C LEU A 88 -8.28 -5.23 -8.24
N MET A 89 -8.46 -5.27 -9.56
CA MET A 89 -7.82 -4.33 -10.49
C MET A 89 -8.13 -2.88 -10.13
N ASP A 90 -9.42 -2.52 -10.07
CA ASP A 90 -9.91 -1.16 -9.78
C ASP A 90 -9.48 -0.64 -8.38
N ALA A 91 -9.04 -1.54 -7.50
CA ALA A 91 -8.59 -1.20 -6.16
C ALA A 91 -7.05 -1.16 -6.05
N ALA A 92 -6.34 -1.85 -6.93
CA ALA A 92 -4.88 -1.94 -6.96
C ALA A 92 -4.25 -0.89 -7.88
N ASP A 93 -4.86 -0.65 -9.04
CA ASP A 93 -4.48 0.36 -10.04
C ASP A 93 -4.87 1.75 -9.49
N VAL A 94 -3.93 2.38 -8.78
CA VAL A 94 -4.15 3.64 -8.07
C VAL A 94 -3.99 4.84 -8.97
N ASP A 95 -3.11 4.75 -9.98
CA ASP A 95 -2.94 5.81 -10.97
C ASP A 95 -3.97 5.74 -12.12
N GLY A 96 -4.69 4.62 -12.25
CA GLY A 96 -5.74 4.42 -13.24
C GLY A 96 -5.21 4.14 -14.65
N ASN A 97 -3.96 3.69 -14.77
CA ASN A 97 -3.32 3.42 -16.06
C ASN A 97 -3.77 2.07 -16.70
N GLY A 98 -4.57 1.28 -15.98
CA GLY A 98 -5.10 0.00 -16.43
C GLY A 98 -4.17 -1.18 -16.17
N THR A 99 -3.10 -0.99 -15.41
CA THR A 99 -2.13 -2.01 -15.00
C THR A 99 -1.77 -1.84 -13.52
N ILE A 100 -1.23 -2.89 -12.89
CA ILE A 100 -0.76 -2.84 -11.50
C ILE A 100 0.76 -2.88 -11.53
N ASP A 101 1.42 -1.81 -11.11
CA ASP A 101 2.87 -1.79 -11.02
C ASP A 101 3.38 -2.57 -9.79
N TYR A 102 4.71 -2.75 -9.71
CA TYR A 102 5.33 -3.47 -8.61
C TYR A 102 5.01 -2.85 -7.22
N ILE A 103 5.00 -1.53 -7.11
CA ILE A 103 4.73 -0.83 -5.85
C ILE A 103 3.27 -1.00 -5.45
N GLU A 104 2.35 -0.84 -6.40
CA GLU A 104 0.92 -1.07 -6.20
C GLU A 104 0.65 -2.50 -5.75
N PHE A 105 1.30 -3.48 -6.39
CA PHE A 105 1.18 -4.88 -6.03
C PHE A 105 1.71 -5.17 -4.62
N ILE A 106 2.92 -4.72 -4.28
CA ILE A 106 3.51 -4.93 -2.96
C ILE A 106 2.62 -4.28 -1.89
N THR A 107 2.15 -3.06 -2.14
CA THR A 107 1.32 -2.35 -1.18
C THR A 107 -0.05 -3.01 -0.98
N ALA A 108 -0.61 -3.59 -2.05
CA ALA A 108 -1.87 -4.33 -2.00
C ALA A 108 -1.77 -5.70 -1.30
N THR A 109 -0.65 -6.40 -1.48
CA THR A 109 -0.51 -7.82 -1.09
C THR A 109 0.24 -8.00 0.23
N MET A 110 1.02 -7.03 0.67
CA MET A 110 1.80 -7.13 1.89
C MET A 110 0.93 -7.14 3.15
N HIS A 111 1.32 -7.99 4.11
CA HIS A 111 0.66 -8.02 5.41
C HIS A 111 0.97 -6.76 6.23
N ARG A 112 -0.06 -6.23 6.89
CA ARG A 112 0.02 -4.99 7.69
C ARG A 112 1.14 -5.01 8.75
N HIS A 113 1.32 -6.15 9.43
CA HIS A 113 2.35 -6.30 10.45
C HIS A 113 3.77 -6.09 9.92
N LYS A 114 4.01 -6.30 8.62
CA LYS A 114 5.30 -6.00 7.98
C LYS A 114 5.44 -4.52 7.68
N LEU A 115 4.36 -3.83 7.31
CA LEU A 115 4.36 -2.38 7.02
C LEU A 115 4.44 -1.53 8.30
N GLU A 116 3.85 -2.01 9.37
CA GLU A 116 3.73 -1.30 10.65
C GLU A 116 4.91 -1.56 11.60
N ARG A 117 5.97 -2.27 11.15
CA ARG A 117 7.17 -2.43 11.99
C ARG A 117 7.81 -1.06 12.22
N GLU A 118 8.13 -0.77 13.48
CA GLU A 118 8.72 0.51 13.90
C GLU A 118 9.93 0.90 13.05
N GLU A 119 10.80 -0.06 12.73
CA GLU A 119 11.97 0.16 11.88
C GLU A 119 11.64 0.73 10.49
N HIS A 120 10.50 0.34 9.91
CA HIS A 120 10.09 0.77 8.58
C HIS A 120 9.39 2.12 8.62
N LEU A 121 8.55 2.32 9.63
CA LEU A 121 7.92 3.62 9.86
C LEU A 121 8.99 4.69 10.09
N TYR A 122 10.00 4.39 10.91
CA TYR A 122 11.09 5.31 11.19
C TYR A 122 11.93 5.60 9.93
N LYS A 123 12.32 4.57 9.16
CA LYS A 123 13.04 4.79 7.89
C LYS A 123 12.23 5.62 6.88
N ALA A 124 10.93 5.37 6.80
CA ALA A 124 10.05 6.16 5.93
C ALA A 124 9.98 7.62 6.40
N PHE A 125 9.89 7.86 7.71
CA PHE A 125 9.93 9.21 8.26
C PHE A 125 11.25 9.93 7.91
N GLN A 126 12.39 9.26 8.13
CA GLN A 126 13.72 9.80 7.78
C GLN A 126 13.91 10.04 6.28
N TYR A 127 13.16 9.35 5.42
CA TYR A 127 13.18 9.66 4.00
C TYR A 127 12.65 11.07 3.71
N PHE A 128 11.62 11.49 4.44
CA PHE A 128 11.02 12.81 4.32
C PHE A 128 11.79 13.89 5.09
N ASP A 129 12.14 13.62 6.35
CA ASP A 129 12.92 14.53 7.23
C ASP A 129 14.40 14.56 6.80
N LYS A 130 14.71 15.37 5.79
CA LYS A 130 16.03 15.43 5.14
C LYS A 130 17.07 16.07 6.04
N ASP A 131 16.67 17.05 6.84
CA ASP A 131 17.58 17.74 7.75
C ASP A 131 17.71 17.07 9.11
N SER A 132 16.94 16.00 9.36
CA SER A 132 16.90 15.26 10.62
C SER A 132 16.48 16.13 11.81
N SER A 133 15.60 17.09 11.57
CA SER A 133 15.03 17.97 12.61
C SER A 133 14.05 17.26 13.53
N GLY A 134 13.57 16.07 13.14
CA GLY A 134 12.48 15.36 13.81
C GLY A 134 11.10 15.80 13.34
N PHE A 135 11.03 16.58 12.27
CA PHE A 135 9.77 17.05 11.69
C PHE A 135 9.84 16.98 10.16
N ILE A 136 8.74 16.57 9.53
CA ILE A 136 8.58 16.72 8.08
C ILE A 136 7.97 18.09 7.84
N THR A 137 8.78 18.99 7.29
CA THR A 137 8.32 20.32 6.90
C THR A 137 7.55 20.28 5.58
N ARG A 138 6.82 21.37 5.29
CA ARG A 138 6.13 21.54 4.02
C ARG A 138 7.07 21.40 2.81
N ASP A 139 8.24 22.02 2.89
CA ASP A 139 9.20 22.04 1.77
C ASP A 139 9.81 20.65 1.52
N GLU A 140 10.07 19.90 2.57
CA GLU A 140 10.52 18.51 2.48
C GLU A 140 9.45 17.58 1.92
N LEU A 141 8.20 17.76 2.36
CA LEU A 141 7.06 17.01 1.83
C LEU A 141 6.86 17.33 0.34
N GLU A 142 6.90 18.60 -0.05
CA GLU A 142 6.78 19.03 -1.44
C GLU A 142 7.90 18.46 -2.32
N SER A 143 9.13 18.49 -1.82
CA SER A 143 10.29 17.93 -2.50
C SER A 143 10.16 16.42 -2.73
N ALA A 144 9.82 15.67 -1.68
CA ALA A 144 9.65 14.21 -1.75
C ALA A 144 8.51 13.80 -2.71
N MET A 145 7.41 14.55 -2.69
CA MET A 145 6.26 14.35 -3.58
C MET A 145 6.61 14.63 -5.04
N ALA A 146 7.36 15.70 -5.30
CA ALA A 146 7.81 16.06 -6.65
C ALA A 146 8.78 15.02 -7.24
N GLU A 147 9.71 14.47 -6.44
CA GLU A 147 10.63 13.40 -6.86
C GLU A 147 9.90 12.16 -7.41
N HIS A 148 8.71 11.90 -6.89
CA HIS A 148 7.88 10.76 -7.26
C HIS A 148 6.79 11.08 -8.28
N GLY A 149 6.71 12.33 -8.75
CA GLY A 149 5.60 12.81 -9.58
C GLY A 149 4.25 12.77 -8.87
N MET A 150 4.25 12.73 -7.53
CA MET A 150 3.09 12.53 -6.68
C MET A 150 2.71 13.80 -5.92
N GLY A 151 2.35 14.91 -6.58
CA GLY A 151 1.88 16.06 -5.80
C GLY A 151 1.78 17.36 -6.55
N ASP A 152 0.95 18.23 -6.00
CA ASP A 152 0.81 19.64 -6.32
C ASP A 152 0.61 20.43 -5.02
N ALA A 153 0.80 21.74 -5.06
CA ALA A 153 0.70 22.58 -3.87
C ALA A 153 -0.65 22.47 -3.13
N ALA A 154 -1.76 22.14 -3.82
CA ALA A 154 -3.05 21.95 -3.20
C ALA A 154 -3.08 20.66 -2.37
N SER A 155 -2.60 19.56 -2.92
CA SER A 155 -2.52 18.27 -2.23
C SER A 155 -1.55 18.28 -1.04
N ILE A 156 -0.45 19.05 -1.10
CA ILE A 156 0.46 19.23 0.05
C ILE A 156 -0.27 19.89 1.22
N LYS A 157 -1.05 20.94 0.95
CA LYS A 157 -1.81 21.65 1.97
C LYS A 157 -2.88 20.75 2.61
N GLU A 158 -3.59 19.97 1.80
CA GLU A 158 -4.57 19.01 2.28
C GLU A 158 -3.94 17.96 3.21
N ILE A 159 -2.80 17.38 2.81
CA ILE A 159 -2.07 16.40 3.63
C ILE A 159 -1.70 16.98 4.99
N ILE A 160 -1.08 18.16 5.02
CA ILE A 160 -0.67 18.77 6.29
C ILE A 160 -1.91 18.96 7.17
N SER A 161 -2.99 19.53 6.63
CA SER A 161 -4.22 19.75 7.41
C SER A 161 -4.90 18.48 7.93
N GLU A 162 -4.64 17.32 7.32
CA GLU A 162 -5.17 16.03 7.78
C GLU A 162 -4.31 15.38 8.87
N VAL A 163 -3.01 15.67 8.89
CA VAL A 163 -2.01 14.91 9.67
C VAL A 163 -1.45 15.72 10.83
N ASP A 164 -1.24 17.02 10.64
CA ASP A 164 -0.77 17.99 11.63
C ASP A 164 -1.87 18.20 12.69
N ALA A 165 -1.76 17.48 13.80
CA ALA A 165 -2.77 17.42 14.85
C ALA A 165 -2.63 18.59 15.84
N ASP A 166 -1.39 19.06 16.06
CA ASP A 166 -1.11 20.18 16.94
C ASP A 166 -1.13 21.55 16.23
N ASN A 167 -1.25 21.55 14.89
CA ASN A 167 -1.34 22.72 14.01
C ASN A 167 -0.09 23.60 14.03
N ASP A 168 1.10 23.00 14.19
CA ASP A 168 2.37 23.72 14.15
C ASP A 168 2.94 23.90 12.73
N GLY A 169 2.24 23.35 11.72
CA GLY A 169 2.54 23.49 10.29
C GLY A 169 3.55 22.48 9.75
N LYS A 170 3.94 21.49 10.56
CA LYS A 170 4.89 20.42 10.22
C LYS A 170 4.38 19.11 10.82
N ILE A 171 4.97 17.98 10.43
CA ILE A 171 4.50 16.66 10.87
C ILE A 171 5.59 16.01 11.72
N ASN A 172 5.31 15.80 13.00
CA ASN A 172 6.21 15.06 13.88
C ASN A 172 6.09 13.53 13.68
N TYR A 173 6.98 12.77 14.32
CA TYR A 173 7.02 11.31 14.14
C TYR A 173 5.75 10.62 14.65
N GLU A 174 5.20 11.08 15.77
CA GLU A 174 3.96 10.54 16.35
C GLU A 174 2.76 10.73 15.42
N GLU A 175 2.62 11.90 14.81
CA GLU A 175 1.59 12.23 13.82
C GLU A 175 1.75 11.41 12.55
N PHE A 176 2.97 11.30 12.03
CA PHE A 176 3.28 10.44 10.89
C PHE A 176 2.87 8.99 11.18
N CYS A 177 3.23 8.47 12.35
CA CYS A 177 2.87 7.11 12.73
C CYS A 177 1.37 6.93 12.95
N ALA A 178 0.69 7.92 13.52
CA ALA A 178 -0.77 7.92 13.67
C ALA A 178 -1.45 7.88 12.30
N MET A 179 -0.99 8.69 11.35
CA MET A 179 -1.44 8.64 9.96
C MET A 179 -1.18 7.26 9.34
N MET A 180 0.00 6.67 9.53
CA MET A 180 0.32 5.34 9.00
C MET A 180 -0.58 4.24 9.59
N ARG A 181 -1.07 4.41 10.81
CA ARG A 181 -2.01 3.46 11.45
C ARG A 181 -3.49 3.78 11.21
N SER A 182 -3.85 5.02 10.85
CA SER A 182 -5.23 5.43 10.61
C SER A 182 -5.82 4.85 9.32
N GLY A 183 -7.13 4.58 9.26
CA GLY A 183 -7.80 3.97 8.09
C GLY A 183 -7.39 2.52 7.78
N MET A 184 -6.48 1.95 8.57
CA MET A 184 -5.97 0.59 8.45
C MET A 184 -6.60 -0.38 9.45
N HIS A 185 -7.27 0.13 10.47
CA HIS A 185 -8.05 -0.69 11.40
C HIS A 185 -9.39 -1.10 10.78
N GLN A 186 -9.64 -2.41 10.75
CA GLN A 186 -11.02 -2.88 10.65
C GLN A 186 -11.76 -2.43 11.91
N HIS A 187 -12.85 -1.69 11.76
CA HIS A 187 -13.90 -1.72 12.77
C HIS A 187 -14.47 -3.15 12.79
N VAL A 188 -13.82 -4.06 13.50
CA VAL A 188 -14.50 -5.24 14.01
C VAL A 188 -15.41 -4.72 15.12
N LYS A 189 -16.65 -4.38 14.78
CA LYS A 189 -17.70 -4.34 15.79
C LYS A 189 -17.85 -5.78 16.27
N VAL A 190 -17.29 -6.06 17.44
CA VAL A 190 -17.68 -7.23 18.23
C VAL A 190 -19.15 -7.01 18.56
N ILE A 191 -20.01 -7.88 18.01
CA ILE A 191 -21.42 -8.01 18.40
C ILE A 191 -21.46 -8.94 19.60
#